data_AF-A0A7V3AU55-F1
#
_entry.id   AF-A0A7V3AU55-F1
#
_cell.length_a   1.000
_cell.length_b   1.000
_cell.length_c   1.000
_cell.angle_alpha   90.00
_cell.angle_beta   90.00
_cell.angle_gamma   90.00
#
_symmetry.space_group_name_H-M   'P 1'
#
loop_
_entity.id
_entity.type
_entity.pdbx_description
1 polymer ?
#
loop_
_entity_poly.entity_id
_entity_poly.type
_entity_poly.pdbx_seq_one_letter_code
_entity_poly.pdbx_strand_id
1 'polypeptide(L)'
;MAISISFLLFNFNFPFFRPFTEIFLSQSLSFKIAWEAFKENPIFGSGPATFLYQFLKHKGTALNESVFWNVRFLNSTSKFLDIFATTGIFGIISFLSLIGYSVYLGFLNILKRKEEDFQFCF
;
A
#
# COMPACT_ATOMS: atom_id res chain seq x y z
N MET A 1 -48.35 8.69 3.72
CA MET A 1 -47.64 8.14 4.91
C MET A 1 -47.79 6.63 5.08
N ALA A 2 -48.97 6.05 4.88
CA ALA A 2 -49.19 4.59 5.03
C ALA A 2 -48.26 3.71 4.18
N ILE A 3 -47.99 4.11 2.92
CA ILE A 3 -47.10 3.34 2.02
C ILE A 3 -45.64 3.32 2.52
N SER A 4 -45.19 4.39 3.18
CA SER A 4 -43.82 4.49 3.75
C SER A 4 -43.66 3.58 4.98
N ILE A 5 -44.69 3.50 5.82
CA ILE A 5 -44.74 2.62 6.98
C ILE A 5 -44.74 1.13 6.57
N SER A 6 -45.39 0.79 5.46
CA SER A 6 -45.37 -0.58 4.93
C SER A 6 -43.98 -1.03 4.47
N PHE A 7 -43.14 -0.10 4.00
CA PHE A 7 -41.77 -0.40 3.55
C PHE A 7 -40.80 -0.62 4.72
N LEU A 8 -41.06 0.01 5.88
CA LEU A 8 -40.25 -0.16 7.10
C LEU A 8 -40.47 -1.50 7.81
N LEU A 9 -41.60 -2.16 7.58
CA LEU A 9 -41.90 -3.48 8.14
C LEU A 9 -41.35 -4.64 7.28
N PHE A 10 -40.97 -4.37 6.03
CA PHE A 10 -40.43 -5.36 5.13
C PHE A 10 -38.90 -5.42 5.31
N ASN A 11 -38.44 -6.30 6.20
CA ASN A 11 -37.02 -6.60 6.37
C ASN A 11 -36.50 -7.31 5.11
N PHE A 12 -36.19 -6.54 4.06
CA PHE A 12 -35.68 -7.01 2.78
C PHE A 12 -34.22 -7.42 2.94
N ASN A 13 -33.98 -8.55 3.63
CA ASN A 13 -32.69 -9.19 3.67
C ASN A 13 -32.46 -9.84 2.30
N PHE A 14 -31.98 -9.06 1.32
CA PHE A 14 -31.61 -9.58 0.00
C PHE A 14 -30.42 -10.53 0.18
N PRO A 15 -30.60 -11.88 0.10
CA PRO A 15 -29.48 -12.81 0.28
C PRO A 15 -28.50 -12.78 -0.91
N PHE A 16 -28.82 -12.00 -1.96
CA PHE A 16 -28.12 -11.95 -3.24
C PHE A 16 -26.89 -11.04 -3.21
N PHE A 17 -26.93 -9.94 -2.44
CA PHE A 17 -25.79 -9.04 -2.29
C PHE A 17 -24.95 -9.47 -1.08
N ARG A 18 -24.29 -10.63 -1.18
CA ARG A 18 -23.10 -10.84 -0.36
C ARG A 18 -22.01 -10.00 -1.01
N PRO A 19 -21.47 -8.95 -0.34
CA PRO A 19 -20.31 -8.26 -0.88
C PRO A 19 -19.23 -9.31 -1.14
N PHE A 20 -18.55 -9.22 -2.28
CA PHE A 20 -17.36 -10.02 -2.52
C PHE A 20 -16.39 -9.69 -1.38
N THR A 21 -16.27 -10.61 -0.42
CA THR A 21 -15.30 -10.48 0.65
C THR A 21 -13.95 -10.75 0.01
N GLU A 22 -13.30 -9.69 -0.45
CA GLU A 22 -11.89 -9.73 -0.79
C GLU A 22 -11.15 -10.15 0.47
N ILE A 23 -10.60 -11.36 0.41
CA ILE A 23 -9.82 -11.91 1.48
C ILE A 23 -8.50 -11.13 1.41
N PHE A 24 -8.17 -10.41 2.47
CA PHE A 24 -6.87 -9.75 2.58
C PHE A 24 -5.97 -10.56 3.51
N LEU A 25 -4.67 -10.43 3.29
CA LEU A 25 -3.71 -10.99 4.21
C LEU A 25 -3.82 -10.26 5.56
N SER A 26 -3.54 -10.94 6.67
CA SER A 26 -3.44 -10.28 7.96
C SER A 26 -2.28 -9.28 7.95
N GLN A 27 -2.51 -8.06 8.48
CA GLN A 27 -1.50 -7.00 8.50
C GLN A 27 -0.20 -7.43 9.20
N SER A 28 -0.30 -8.20 10.29
CA SER A 28 0.87 -8.69 11.02
C SER A 28 1.68 -9.69 10.21
N LEU A 29 1.01 -10.57 9.45
CA LEU A 29 1.67 -11.54 8.59
C LEU A 29 2.32 -10.85 7.37
N SER A 30 1.61 -9.89 6.78
CA SER A 30 2.13 -9.01 5.72
C SER A 30 3.42 -8.31 6.15
N PHE A 31 3.46 -7.77 7.38
CA PHE A 31 4.65 -7.11 7.91
C PHE A 31 5.81 -8.09 8.11
N LYS A 32 5.53 -9.28 8.66
CA LYS A 32 6.53 -10.33 8.84
C LYS A 32 7.17 -10.74 7.52
N ILE A 33 6.36 -11.00 6.49
CA ILE A 33 6.83 -11.36 5.15
C ILE A 33 7.64 -10.21 4.54
N ALA A 34 7.17 -8.97 4.67
CA ALA A 34 7.89 -7.80 4.16
C ALA A 34 9.26 -7.64 4.85
N TRP A 35 9.34 -7.89 6.14
CA TRP A 35 10.58 -7.86 6.91
C TRP A 35 11.55 -8.98 6.54
N GLU A 36 11.05 -10.21 6.36
CA GLU A 36 11.85 -11.36 5.91
C GLU A 36 12.36 -11.16 4.48
N ALA A 37 11.52 -10.67 3.57
CA ALA A 37 11.92 -10.30 2.21
C ALA A 37 12.98 -9.19 2.20
N PHE A 38 12.84 -8.18 3.06
CA PHE A 38 13.81 -7.11 3.21
C PHE A 38 15.17 -7.61 3.72
N LYS A 39 15.18 -8.55 4.67
CA LYS A 39 16.43 -9.19 5.15
C LYS A 39 17.14 -9.98 4.06
N GLU A 40 16.39 -10.60 3.17
CA GLU A 40 16.95 -11.45 2.13
C GLU A 40 17.61 -10.65 1.01
N ASN A 41 16.98 -9.55 0.57
CA ASN A 41 17.54 -8.67 -0.45
C ASN A 41 17.38 -7.19 -0.05
N PRO A 42 18.23 -6.66 0.84
CA PRO A 42 18.06 -5.31 1.37
C PRO A 42 18.32 -4.21 0.34
N ILE A 43 19.21 -4.45 -0.63
CA ILE A 43 19.69 -3.42 -1.55
C ILE A 43 18.70 -3.18 -2.69
N PHE A 44 18.45 -4.19 -3.53
CA PHE A 44 17.56 -4.08 -4.70
C PHE A 44 16.13 -4.61 -4.46
N GLY A 45 15.85 -5.16 -3.27
CA GLY A 45 14.62 -5.88 -3.04
C GLY A 45 14.52 -7.14 -3.91
N SER A 46 13.30 -7.68 -4.02
CA SER A 46 13.00 -8.81 -4.90
C SER A 46 12.48 -8.40 -6.27
N GLY A 47 12.32 -7.09 -6.52
CA GLY A 47 11.77 -6.52 -7.75
C GLY A 47 10.27 -6.23 -7.67
N PRO A 48 9.74 -5.30 -8.50
CA PRO A 48 8.31 -5.00 -8.53
C PRO A 48 7.48 -6.21 -8.95
N ALA A 49 6.28 -6.35 -8.38
CA ALA A 49 5.34 -7.45 -8.63
C ALA A 49 5.85 -8.87 -8.27
N THR A 50 6.92 -9.00 -7.46
CA THR A 50 7.41 -10.30 -6.96
C THR A 50 6.96 -10.63 -5.53
N PHE A 51 6.02 -9.85 -4.97
CA PHE A 51 5.46 -10.10 -3.63
C PHE A 51 4.90 -11.51 -3.49
N LEU A 52 4.22 -12.06 -4.52
CA LEU A 52 3.72 -13.44 -4.50
C LEU A 52 4.84 -14.46 -4.25
N TYR A 53 6.03 -14.26 -4.83
CA TYR A 53 7.15 -15.17 -4.65
C TYR A 53 7.66 -15.15 -3.20
N GLN A 54 7.82 -13.95 -2.65
CA GLN A 54 8.23 -13.75 -1.25
C GLN A 54 7.16 -14.26 -0.28
N PHE A 55 5.88 -14.05 -0.60
CA PHE A 55 4.76 -14.59 0.14
C PHE A 55 4.81 -16.12 0.16
N LEU A 56 4.93 -16.80 -0.99
CA LEU A 56 4.98 -18.26 -1.04
C LEU A 56 6.17 -18.84 -0.26
N LYS A 57 7.29 -18.12 -0.23
CA LYS A 57 8.49 -18.51 0.50
C LYS A 57 8.37 -18.33 2.02
N HIS A 58 7.76 -17.23 2.46
CA HIS A 58 7.73 -16.79 3.87
C HIS A 58 6.35 -16.95 4.54
N LYS A 59 5.34 -17.52 3.86
CA LYS A 59 3.98 -17.73 4.38
C LYS A 59 3.96 -18.48 5.71
N GLY A 60 4.96 -19.34 5.95
CA GLY A 60 5.16 -20.11 7.17
C GLY A 60 4.07 -21.16 7.44
N THR A 61 4.20 -21.87 8.55
CA THR A 61 3.21 -22.86 9.04
C THR A 61 1.93 -22.21 9.56
N ALA A 62 1.99 -20.95 10.00
CA ALA A 62 0.86 -20.21 10.54
C ALA A 62 -0.33 -20.10 9.57
N LEU A 63 -0.07 -20.04 8.26
CA LEU A 63 -1.13 -20.06 7.24
C LEU A 63 -1.55 -21.47 6.84
N ASN A 64 -0.71 -22.49 7.03
CA ASN A 64 -1.06 -23.88 6.70
C ASN A 64 -2.19 -24.42 7.59
N GLU A 65 -2.31 -23.94 8.82
CA GLU A 65 -3.40 -24.31 9.73
C GLU A 65 -4.72 -23.56 9.43
N SER A 66 -4.67 -22.54 8.56
CA SER A 66 -5.85 -21.75 8.19
C SER A 66 -6.51 -22.27 6.90
N VAL A 67 -7.81 -21.99 6.75
CA VAL A 67 -8.57 -22.27 5.51
C VAL A 67 -7.98 -21.55 4.29
N PHE A 68 -7.15 -20.53 4.50
CA PHE A 68 -6.53 -19.71 3.45
C PHE A 68 -5.18 -20.25 2.95
N TRP A 69 -4.77 -21.46 3.33
CA TRP A 69 -3.46 -22.04 2.95
C TRP A 69 -3.23 -22.14 1.43
N ASN A 70 -4.30 -22.30 0.65
CA ASN A 70 -4.28 -22.42 -0.81
C ASN A 70 -4.51 -21.06 -1.52
N VAL A 71 -4.77 -19.98 -0.78
CA VAL A 71 -4.97 -18.66 -1.35
C VAL A 71 -3.62 -18.04 -1.72
N ARG A 72 -3.52 -17.53 -2.94
CA ARG A 72 -2.34 -16.86 -3.46
C ARG A 72 -2.58 -15.35 -3.46
N PHE A 73 -1.92 -14.65 -2.55
CA PHE A 73 -1.98 -13.20 -2.49
C PHE A 73 -0.92 -12.61 -3.43
N LEU A 74 -1.39 -11.88 -4.45
CA LEU A 74 -0.53 -11.18 -5.40
C LEU A 74 0.11 -9.93 -4.79
N ASN A 75 -0.56 -9.32 -3.81
CA ASN A 75 -0.14 -8.09 -3.15
C ASN A 75 -0.29 -8.21 -1.64
N SER A 76 0.47 -7.40 -0.91
CA SER A 76 0.30 -7.23 0.54
C SER A 76 -1.01 -6.52 0.90
N THR A 77 -1.43 -6.63 2.17
CA THR A 77 -2.58 -5.87 2.74
C THR A 77 -2.43 -4.36 2.53
N SER A 78 -1.19 -3.86 2.56
CA SER A 78 -0.86 -2.45 2.39
C SER A 78 0.09 -2.29 1.20
N LYS A 79 -0.26 -1.42 0.25
CA LYS A 79 0.63 -1.07 -0.88
C LYS A 79 2.00 -0.55 -0.40
N PHE A 80 2.05 0.10 0.76
CA PHE A 80 3.30 0.53 1.38
C PHE A 80 4.21 -0.64 1.77
N LEU A 81 3.66 -1.69 2.38
CA LEU A 81 4.41 -2.92 2.72
C LEU A 81 4.85 -3.67 1.47
N ASP A 82 4.01 -3.66 0.44
CA ASP A 82 4.30 -4.25 -0.85
C ASP A 82 5.52 -3.58 -1.51
N ILE A 83 5.50 -2.26 -1.59
CA ILE A 83 6.63 -1.45 -2.09
C ILE A 83 7.88 -1.69 -1.23
N PHE A 84 7.74 -1.68 0.10
CA PHE A 84 8.85 -1.92 1.02
C PHE A 84 9.50 -3.30 0.82
N ALA A 85 8.70 -4.35 0.66
CA ALA A 85 9.18 -5.72 0.43
C ALA A 85 9.83 -5.91 -0.96
N THR A 86 9.32 -5.21 -1.99
CA THR A 86 9.71 -5.39 -3.39
C THR A 86 10.88 -4.50 -3.81
N THR A 87 10.95 -3.26 -3.32
CA THR A 87 11.93 -2.24 -3.75
C THR A 87 13.10 -2.02 -2.79
N GLY A 88 13.01 -2.54 -1.56
CA GLY A 88 14.09 -2.48 -0.58
C GLY A 88 14.58 -1.06 -0.26
N ILE A 89 15.87 -0.93 0.09
CA ILE A 89 16.50 0.35 0.42
C ILE A 89 16.53 1.31 -0.78
N PHE A 90 16.64 0.77 -2.00
CA PHE A 90 16.72 1.59 -3.22
C PHE A 90 15.42 2.34 -3.48
N GLY A 91 14.27 1.70 -3.26
CA GLY A 91 12.97 2.37 -3.31
C GLY A 91 12.84 3.49 -2.28
N ILE A 92 13.32 3.26 -1.05
CA ILE A 92 13.32 4.27 0.01
C ILE A 92 14.20 5.46 -0.38
N ILE A 93 15.42 5.21 -0.86
CA ILE A 93 16.36 6.25 -1.30
C ILE A 93 15.78 7.06 -2.46
N SER A 94 15.18 6.39 -3.45
CA SER A 94 14.55 7.04 -4.59
C SER A 94 13.39 7.94 -4.15
N PHE A 95 12.54 7.45 -3.24
CA PHE A 95 11.43 8.23 -2.69
C PHE A 95 11.92 9.44 -1.88
N LEU A 96 12.94 9.26 -1.04
CA LEU A 96 13.55 10.33 -0.25
C LEU A 96 14.22 11.38 -1.14
N SER A 97 14.89 10.95 -2.20
CA SER A 97 15.51 11.83 -3.20
C SER A 97 14.45 12.65 -3.93
N LEU A 98 13.32 12.06 -4.31
CA LEU A 98 12.23 12.77 -4.98
C LEU A 98 11.63 13.85 -4.09
N ILE A 99 11.37 13.55 -2.81
CA ILE A 99 10.89 14.53 -1.84
C ILE A 99 11.92 15.64 -1.65
N GLY A 100 13.18 15.28 -1.43
CA GLY A 100 14.27 16.25 -1.25
C GLY A 100 14.42 17.18 -2.44
N TYR A 101 14.36 16.64 -3.66
CA TYR A 101 14.44 17.41 -4.90
C TYR A 101 13.22 18.33 -5.08
N SER A 102 12.02 17.85 -4.79
CA SER A 102 10.80 18.66 -4.85
C SER A 102 10.84 19.85 -3.89
N VAL A 103 11.33 19.64 -2.67
CA VAL A 103 11.49 20.72 -1.67
C VAL A 103 12.58 21.69 -2.09
N TYR A 104 13.71 21.18 -2.59
CA TYR A 104 14.82 22.01 -3.07
C TYR A 104 14.40 22.93 -4.23
N LEU A 105 13.71 22.39 -5.24
CA LEU A 105 13.16 23.18 -6.33
C LEU A 105 12.14 24.21 -5.84
N GLY A 106 11.24 23.82 -4.93
CA GLY A 106 10.28 24.74 -4.34
C GLY A 106 10.96 25.91 -3.63
N PHE A 107 12.01 25.64 -2.86
CA PHE A 107 12.77 26.66 -2.14
C PHE A 107 13.53 27.60 -3.09
N LEU A 108 14.17 27.07 -4.12
CA LEU A 108 14.86 27.88 -5.13
C LEU A 108 13.90 28.79 -5.90
N ASN A 109 12.72 28.29 -6.27
CA ASN A 109 11.71 29.09 -6.98
C ASN A 109 11.16 30.23 -6.10
N ILE A 110 11.04 30.02 -4.79
CA ILE A 110 10.63 31.06 -3.84
C ILE A 110 11.70 32.15 -3.72
N LEU A 111 12.98 31.78 -3.65
CA LEU A 111 14.08 32.74 -3.58
C LEU A 111 14.20 33.56 -4.85
N LYS A 112 14.10 32.92 -6.03
CA LYS A 112 14.19 33.59 -7.34
C LYS A 112 13.04 34.58 -7.55
N ARG A 113 11.82 34.24 -7.11
CA ARG A 113 10.66 35.14 -7.18
C ARG A 113 10.86 36.45 -6.38
N LYS A 114 11.52 36.37 -5.23
CA LYS A 114 11.78 37.54 -4.38
C LYS A 114 12.74 38.54 -5.03
N GLU A 115 13.61 38.09 -5.92
CA GLU A 115 14.58 38.92 -6.64
C GLU A 115 13.94 39.63 -7.84
N GLU A 116 13.02 38.98 -8.54
CA GLU A 116 12.25 39.56 -9.65
C GLU A 116 11.27 40.65 -9.17
N ASP A 117 10.61 40.45 -8.01
CA ASP A 117 9.73 41.46 -7.40
C ASP A 117 10.51 42.71 -6.92
N PHE A 118 11.80 42.57 -6.56
CA PHE A 118 12.63 43.69 -6.11
C PHE A 118 13.17 44.53 -7.29
N GLN A 119 13.39 43.91 -8.46
CA GLN A 119 13.80 44.61 -9.68
C GLN A 119 12.68 45.45 -10.32
N PHE A 120 11.40 45.09 -10.12
CA PHE A 120 10.27 45.86 -10.66
C PHE A 120 9.98 47.17 -9.89
N CYS A 121 10.56 47.33 -8.69
CA CYS A 121 10.38 48.50 -7.83
C CYS A 121 11.48 49.56 -7.98
N PHE A 122 12.42 49.39 -8.91
CA PHE A 122 13.49 50.35 -9.21
C PHE A 122 13.38 50.82 -10.67
#